data_AF-A0A256W6E7-F1
#
_entry.id   AF-A0A256W6E7-F1
#
_cell.length_a   1.000
_cell.length_b   1.000
_cell.length_c   1.000
_cell.angle_alpha   90.00
_cell.angle_beta   90.00
_cell.angle_gamma   90.00
#
_symmetry.space_group_name_H-M   'P 1'
#
loop_
_entity.id
_entity.type
_entity.pdbx_description
1 polymer ?
#
loop_
_entity_poly.entity_id
_entity_poly.type
_entity_poly.pdbx_seq_one_letter_code
_entity_poly.pdbx_strand_id
1 'polypeptide(L)'
;MIYSRKLKPENSIAGFVPAIASLVVLMISALIIGPAGSLKVLGVIMFIYAAITLGFYYLKTRSTTYLISGTYLIVFGCTLWSIQFQYVGNPSLVFPPLARFFGIWMVLLWFWLLYLMATRKVKWKGTEILELAASGVEPSEDTYTERPLPVGKTDADRDEMLSFAAFLRKNQICMSYKDDDKIYLVPITMKDSMYLVIHPEFNVIEKTWVSFNYAGDVTVHISKQTYLMYRENLTFDHLCNSMGNLFIEFFEWYRKGEGVRVIDKLDELKLNIMT
;
A
#
# COMPACT_ATOMS: atom_id res chain seq x y z
N MET A 1 21.05 18.14 -2.28
CA MET A 1 19.98 18.92 -2.94
C MET A 1 18.82 19.06 -1.98
N ILE A 2 18.29 20.26 -1.77
CA ILE A 2 17.04 20.47 -1.04
C ILE A 2 15.92 20.13 -2.04
N TYR A 3 15.27 18.98 -1.83
CA TYR A 3 14.16 18.54 -2.67
C TYR A 3 12.91 19.36 -2.35
N SER A 4 12.46 20.20 -3.29
CA SER A 4 11.21 20.96 -3.15
C SER A 4 10.03 20.08 -3.53
N ARG A 5 9.13 19.80 -2.59
CA ARG A 5 7.95 18.94 -2.83
C ARG A 5 6.96 19.62 -3.77
N LYS A 6 6.57 18.93 -4.84
CA LYS A 6 5.53 19.35 -5.78
C LYS A 6 4.13 18.93 -5.33
N LEU A 7 3.97 17.82 -4.62
CA LEU A 7 2.69 17.40 -4.05
C LEU A 7 2.37 18.10 -2.73
N LYS A 8 1.06 18.30 -2.49
CA LYS A 8 0.54 18.71 -1.18
C LYS A 8 0.84 17.60 -0.15
N PRO A 9 1.18 17.96 1.10
CA PRO A 9 1.44 16.96 2.13
C PRO A 9 0.13 16.22 2.43
N GLU A 10 0.18 14.90 2.36
CA GLU A 10 -0.96 14.06 2.64
C GLU A 10 -0.97 13.70 4.13
N ASN A 11 -1.79 14.35 4.95
CA ASN A 11 -1.91 13.97 6.36
C ASN A 11 -3.06 12.97 6.50
N SER A 12 -2.78 11.67 6.38
CA SER A 12 -3.82 10.64 6.50
C SER A 12 -3.80 9.96 7.86
N ILE A 13 -4.72 10.36 8.75
CA ILE A 13 -5.01 9.65 10.01
C ILE A 13 -5.77 8.34 9.73
N ALA A 14 -6.25 8.13 8.49
CA ALA A 14 -7.08 6.99 8.10
C ALA A 14 -6.45 5.63 8.46
N GLY A 15 -5.12 5.52 8.43
CA GLY A 15 -4.41 4.30 8.82
C GLY A 15 -4.61 3.87 10.27
N PHE A 16 -4.93 4.80 11.18
CA PHE A 16 -5.15 4.51 12.60
C PHE A 16 -6.62 4.22 12.95
N VAL A 17 -7.55 4.47 12.01
CA VAL A 17 -8.99 4.28 12.25
C VAL A 17 -9.34 2.87 12.74
N PRO A 18 -8.81 1.77 12.15
CA PRO A 18 -9.09 0.42 12.66
C PRO A 18 -8.58 0.20 14.09
N ALA A 19 -7.40 0.74 14.42
CA ALA A 19 -6.83 0.62 15.76
C ALA A 19 -7.69 1.36 16.80
N ILE A 20 -8.07 2.61 16.52
CA ILE A 20 -8.93 3.42 17.39
C ILE A 20 -10.29 2.75 17.57
N ALA A 21 -10.91 2.27 16.50
CA ALA A 21 -12.17 1.56 16.55
C ALA A 21 -12.08 0.29 17.44
N SER A 22 -11.01 -0.49 17.30
CA SER A 22 -10.80 -1.69 18.11
C SER A 22 -10.63 -1.38 19.61
N LEU A 23 -9.97 -0.26 19.96
CA LEU A 23 -9.83 0.19 21.34
C LEU A 23 -11.16 0.66 21.94
N VAL A 24 -11.98 1.37 21.15
CA VAL A 24 -13.32 1.77 21.58
C VAL A 24 -14.21 0.55 21.84
N VAL A 25 -14.18 -0.45 20.95
CA VAL A 25 -14.93 -1.70 21.14
C VAL A 25 -14.42 -2.47 22.37
N LEU A 26 -13.11 -2.48 22.62
CA LEU A 26 -12.53 -3.07 23.82
C LEU A 26 -13.06 -2.38 25.09
N MET A 27 -13.06 -1.04 25.13
CA MET A 27 -13.57 -0.28 26.29
C MET A 27 -15.05 -0.55 26.53
N ILE A 28 -15.88 -0.50 25.49
CA ILE A 28 -17.33 -0.75 25.61
C ILE A 28 -17.60 -2.19 26.06
N SER A 29 -16.93 -3.17 25.46
CA SER A 29 -17.11 -4.58 25.85
C SER A 29 -16.62 -4.89 27.26
N ALA A 30 -15.58 -4.18 27.74
CA ALA A 30 -15.11 -4.31 29.11
C ALA A 30 -16.14 -3.82 30.14
N LEU A 31 -16.92 -2.78 29.81
CA LEU A 31 -17.99 -2.28 30.67
C LEU A 31 -19.19 -3.21 30.72
N ILE A 32 -19.51 -3.90 29.62
CA ILE A 32 -20.72 -4.74 29.51
C ILE A 32 -20.46 -6.17 30.00
N ILE A 33 -19.37 -6.80 29.55
CA ILE A 33 -19.08 -8.23 29.73
C ILE A 33 -17.94 -8.44 30.75
N GLY A 34 -17.25 -7.37 31.14
CA GLY A 34 -16.08 -7.42 32.01
C GLY A 34 -14.76 -7.59 31.24
N PRO A 35 -13.61 -7.43 31.93
CA PRO A 35 -12.28 -7.41 31.32
C PRO A 35 -11.87 -8.75 30.68
N ALA A 36 -12.35 -9.87 31.20
CA ALA A 36 -12.06 -11.19 30.62
C ALA A 36 -12.75 -11.39 29.28
N GLY A 37 -14.02 -10.99 29.19
CA GLY A 37 -14.81 -11.08 27.96
C GLY A 37 -14.31 -10.13 26.89
N SER A 38 -13.91 -8.91 27.27
CA SER A 38 -13.42 -7.90 26.32
C SER A 38 -12.14 -8.33 25.60
N LEU A 39 -11.23 -9.05 26.25
CA LEU A 39 -10.06 -9.63 25.58
C LEU A 39 -10.45 -10.67 24.52
N LYS A 40 -11.50 -11.47 24.74
CA LYS A 40 -12.00 -12.42 23.74
C LYS A 40 -12.61 -11.69 22.55
N VAL A 41 -13.40 -10.65 22.82
CA VAL A 41 -13.97 -9.78 21.77
C VAL A 41 -12.85 -9.17 20.93
N LEU A 42 -11.80 -8.64 21.57
CA LEU A 42 -10.65 -8.12 20.85
C LEU A 42 -9.93 -9.20 20.03
N GLY A 43 -9.79 -10.42 20.57
CA GLY A 43 -9.24 -11.56 19.83
C GLY A 43 -10.04 -11.88 18.55
N VAL A 44 -11.37 -11.84 18.63
CA VAL A 44 -12.25 -12.01 17.45
C VAL A 44 -12.03 -10.91 16.43
N ILE A 45 -11.92 -9.65 16.87
CA ILE A 45 -11.62 -8.52 15.98
C ILE A 45 -10.27 -8.72 15.28
N MET A 46 -9.24 -9.21 15.99
CA MET A 46 -7.94 -9.50 15.38
C MET A 46 -8.05 -10.59 14.31
N PHE A 47 -8.86 -11.63 14.51
CA PHE A 47 -9.12 -12.65 13.48
C PHE A 47 -9.85 -12.06 12.27
N ILE A 48 -10.81 -11.15 12.47
CA ILE A 48 -11.48 -10.45 11.35
C ILE A 48 -10.46 -9.63 10.55
N TYR A 49 -9.60 -8.87 11.23
CA TYR A 49 -8.55 -8.11 10.55
C TYR A 49 -7.53 -9.01 9.85
N ALA A 50 -7.19 -10.16 10.43
CA ALA A 50 -6.35 -11.16 9.78
C ALA A 50 -7.00 -11.69 8.50
N ALA A 51 -8.30 -12.02 8.54
CA ALA A 51 -9.05 -12.49 7.39
C ALA A 51 -9.10 -11.44 6.27
N ILE A 52 -9.29 -10.16 6.61
CA ILE A 52 -9.23 -9.06 5.63
C ILE A 52 -7.82 -8.94 5.03
N THR A 53 -6.79 -8.97 5.88
CA THR A 53 -5.39 -8.80 5.47
C THR A 53 -4.91 -9.93 4.57
N LEU A 54 -5.15 -11.19 4.95
CA LEU A 54 -4.72 -12.36 4.17
C LEU A 54 -5.66 -12.66 3.00
N GLY A 55 -6.98 -12.55 3.22
CA GLY A 55 -7.99 -12.88 2.23
C GLY A 55 -8.10 -11.86 1.10
N PHE A 56 -8.01 -10.55 1.41
CA PHE A 56 -8.16 -9.51 0.39
C PHE A 56 -6.82 -8.91 -0.01
N TYR A 57 -6.06 -8.33 0.94
CA TYR A 57 -4.84 -7.59 0.59
C TYR A 57 -3.73 -8.49 0.06
N TYR A 58 -3.44 -9.61 0.74
CA TYR A 58 -2.38 -10.52 0.31
C TYR A 58 -2.70 -11.23 -1.01
N LEU A 59 -3.94 -11.69 -1.24
CA LEU A 59 -4.30 -12.33 -2.50
C LEU A 59 -4.16 -11.37 -3.69
N LYS A 60 -4.53 -10.09 -3.52
CA LYS A 60 -4.41 -9.06 -4.56
C LYS A 60 -2.96 -8.65 -4.81
N THR A 61 -2.19 -8.35 -3.75
CA THR A 61 -0.84 -7.77 -3.86
C THR A 61 0.29 -8.80 -3.96
N ARG A 62 0.11 -9.97 -3.34
CA ARG A 62 1.16 -10.97 -3.09
C ARG A 62 2.40 -10.41 -2.38
N SER A 63 2.25 -9.30 -1.65
CA SER A 63 3.33 -8.70 -0.86
C SER A 63 3.58 -9.50 0.42
N THR A 64 4.85 -9.73 0.74
CA THR A 64 5.29 -10.38 1.99
C THR A 64 4.89 -9.60 3.23
N THR A 65 4.73 -8.27 3.12
CA THR A 65 4.33 -7.43 4.24
C THR A 65 2.93 -7.83 4.74
N TYR A 66 1.96 -7.97 3.85
CA TYR A 66 0.60 -8.36 4.23
C TYR A 66 0.52 -9.78 4.77
N LEU A 67 1.38 -10.68 4.28
CA LEU A 67 1.49 -12.03 4.82
C LEU A 67 1.93 -11.99 6.29
N ILE A 68 3.04 -11.29 6.59
CA ILE A 68 3.59 -11.19 7.94
C ILE A 68 2.62 -10.46 8.89
N SER A 69 2.02 -9.36 8.45
CA SER A 69 0.99 -8.64 9.22
C SER A 69 -0.23 -9.51 9.51
N GLY A 70 -0.70 -10.28 8.52
CA GLY A 70 -1.82 -11.20 8.69
C GLY A 70 -1.51 -12.32 9.68
N THR A 71 -0.33 -12.94 9.57
CA THR A 71 0.12 -13.95 10.54
C THR A 71 0.25 -13.39 11.95
N TYR A 72 0.79 -12.17 12.10
CA TYR A 72 0.84 -11.47 13.39
C TYR A 72 -0.55 -11.31 14.01
N LEU A 73 -1.54 -10.87 13.23
CA LEU A 73 -2.92 -10.69 13.71
C LEU A 73 -3.57 -12.01 14.15
N ILE A 74 -3.31 -13.12 13.44
CA ILE A 74 -3.77 -14.46 13.86
C ILE A 74 -3.14 -14.84 15.20
N VAL A 75 -1.81 -14.75 15.31
CA VAL A 75 -1.09 -15.13 16.53
C VAL A 75 -1.50 -14.23 17.71
N PHE A 76 -1.74 -12.95 17.46
CA PHE A 76 -2.24 -12.02 18.47
C PHE A 76 -3.65 -12.40 18.93
N GLY A 77 -4.56 -12.70 17.99
CA GLY A 77 -5.91 -13.22 18.28
C GLY A 77 -5.87 -14.51 19.10
N CYS A 78 -5.01 -15.47 18.72
CA CYS A 78 -4.80 -16.72 19.46
C CYS A 78 -4.27 -16.48 20.88
N THR A 79 -3.36 -15.50 21.06
CA THR A 79 -2.84 -15.12 22.38
C THR A 79 -3.96 -14.60 23.27
N LEU A 80 -4.75 -13.63 22.78
CA LEU A 80 -5.89 -13.07 23.51
C LEU A 80 -6.97 -14.12 23.82
N TRP A 81 -7.23 -15.02 22.87
CA TRP A 81 -8.17 -16.13 23.05
C TRP A 81 -7.66 -17.19 24.02
N SER A 82 -6.36 -17.33 24.22
CA SER A 82 -5.77 -18.33 25.13
C SER A 82 -5.56 -17.81 26.55
N ILE A 83 -5.53 -16.49 26.78
CA ILE A 83 -5.42 -15.89 28.12
C ILE A 83 -6.62 -16.28 28.98
N GLN A 84 -6.39 -16.67 30.23
CA GLN A 84 -7.45 -17.02 31.17
C GLN A 84 -7.48 -16.04 32.34
N PHE A 85 -8.68 -15.81 32.90
CA PHE A 85 -8.85 -15.07 34.13
C PHE A 85 -9.15 -16.05 35.27
N GLN A 86 -8.36 -15.97 36.33
CA GLN A 86 -8.62 -16.72 37.55
C GLN A 86 -9.46 -15.86 38.49
N TYR A 87 -10.69 -16.30 38.76
CA TYR A 87 -11.62 -15.62 39.67
C TYR A 87 -11.52 -16.10 41.12
N VAL A 88 -10.66 -17.08 41.40
CA VAL A 88 -10.43 -17.61 42.74
C VAL A 88 -9.28 -16.84 43.39
N GLY A 89 -9.61 -15.99 44.37
CA GLY A 89 -8.66 -15.11 45.06
C GLY A 89 -8.59 -13.71 44.43
N ASN A 90 -7.39 -13.12 44.35
CA ASN A 90 -7.20 -11.86 43.63
C ASN A 90 -7.30 -12.12 42.11
N PRO A 91 -8.18 -11.41 41.39
CA PRO A 91 -8.34 -11.59 39.95
C PRO A 91 -7.01 -11.30 39.25
N SER A 92 -6.43 -12.32 38.64
CA SER A 92 -5.15 -12.24 37.95
C SER A 92 -5.24 -12.88 36.56
N LEU A 93 -4.45 -12.34 35.62
CA LEU A 93 -4.29 -12.92 34.30
C LEU A 93 -3.38 -14.14 34.40
N VAL A 94 -3.89 -15.29 33.98
CA VAL A 94 -3.13 -16.52 33.89
C VAL A 94 -2.78 -16.78 32.43
N PHE A 95 -1.49 -16.98 32.18
CA PHE A 95 -0.97 -17.33 30.86
C PHE A 95 -0.68 -18.84 30.82
N PRO A 96 -1.62 -19.66 30.30
CA PRO A 96 -1.37 -21.09 30.09
C PRO A 96 -0.23 -21.30 29.08
N PRO A 97 0.36 -22.51 29.02
CA PRO A 97 1.46 -22.80 28.08
C PRO A 97 1.16 -22.40 26.63
N LEU A 98 -0.09 -22.62 26.18
CA LEU A 98 -0.55 -22.22 24.85
C LEU A 98 -0.49 -20.70 24.63
N ALA A 99 -0.92 -19.91 25.62
CA ALA A 99 -0.87 -18.45 25.55
C ALA A 99 0.57 -17.93 25.53
N ARG A 100 1.49 -18.58 26.28
CA ARG A 100 2.91 -18.24 26.27
C ARG A 100 3.56 -18.54 24.93
N PHE A 101 3.25 -19.70 24.35
CA PHE A 101 3.74 -20.08 23.02
C PHE A 101 3.35 -19.05 21.96
N PHE A 102 2.06 -18.71 21.86
CA PHE A 102 1.60 -17.69 20.93
C PHE A 102 2.15 -16.30 21.27
N GLY A 103 2.28 -15.96 22.56
CA GLY A 103 2.86 -14.69 22.99
C GLY A 103 4.31 -14.51 22.55
N ILE A 104 5.14 -15.55 22.61
CA ILE A 104 6.53 -15.51 22.12
C ILE A 104 6.55 -15.25 20.60
N TRP A 105 5.73 -15.99 19.84
CA TRP A 105 5.62 -15.79 18.39
C TRP A 105 5.11 -14.38 18.03
N MET A 106 4.15 -13.86 18.79
CA MET A 106 3.63 -12.51 18.63
C MET A 106 4.75 -11.48 18.76
N VAL A 107 5.61 -11.60 19.79
CA VAL A 107 6.74 -10.70 20.02
C VAL A 107 7.77 -10.78 18.89
N LEU A 108 8.12 -11.99 18.43
CA LEU A 108 9.05 -12.16 17.30
C LEU A 108 8.52 -11.52 16.02
N LEU A 109 7.25 -11.75 15.70
CA LEU A 109 6.59 -11.14 14.54
C LEU A 109 6.47 -9.62 14.68
N TRP A 110 6.27 -9.11 15.89
CA TRP A 110 6.24 -7.68 16.15
C TRP A 110 7.58 -7.01 15.84
N PHE A 111 8.71 -7.60 16.26
CA PHE A 111 10.04 -7.10 15.89
C PHE A 111 10.28 -7.14 14.37
N TRP A 112 9.78 -8.18 13.68
CA TRP A 112 9.86 -8.24 12.22
C TRP A 112 9.03 -7.13 11.57
N LEU A 113 7.82 -6.86 12.04
CA LEU A 113 7.00 -5.76 11.56
C LEU A 113 7.66 -4.39 11.78
N LEU A 114 8.32 -4.19 12.93
CA LEU A 114 9.11 -2.98 13.19
C LEU A 114 10.27 -2.84 12.20
N TYR A 115 10.97 -3.94 11.89
CA TYR A 115 12.01 -3.93 10.87
C TYR A 115 11.46 -3.56 9.49
N LEU A 116 10.31 -4.11 9.09
CA LEU A 116 9.65 -3.77 7.82
C LEU A 116 9.20 -2.31 7.77
N MET A 117 8.70 -1.78 8.89
CA MET A 117 8.34 -0.37 9.02
C MET A 117 9.57 0.53 8.91
N ALA A 118 10.66 0.20 9.60
CA ALA A 118 11.91 0.95 9.55
C ALA A 118 12.55 0.94 8.14
N THR A 119 12.43 -0.19 7.43
CA THR A 119 12.88 -0.32 6.03
C THR A 119 11.86 0.18 5.00
N ARG A 120 10.76 0.82 5.44
CA ARG A 120 9.71 1.40 4.57
C ARG A 120 9.07 0.42 3.57
N LYS A 121 9.21 -0.88 3.81
CA LYS A 121 8.60 -1.95 2.99
C LYS A 121 7.10 -2.11 3.20
N VAL A 122 6.55 -1.41 4.20
CA VAL A 122 5.11 -1.38 4.48
C VAL A 122 4.39 -0.32 3.66
N LYS A 123 5.11 0.69 3.17
CA LYS A 123 4.53 1.86 2.54
C LYS A 123 4.18 1.61 1.07
N TRP A 124 2.98 2.02 0.66
CA TRP A 124 2.63 2.16 -0.75
C TRP A 124 3.41 3.32 -1.37
N LYS A 125 4.03 3.08 -2.53
CA LYS A 125 4.97 4.02 -3.16
C LYS A 125 4.35 4.88 -4.27
N GLY A 126 3.02 4.93 -4.37
CA GLY A 126 2.34 5.70 -5.41
C GLY A 126 2.60 7.21 -5.31
N THR A 127 2.69 7.76 -4.10
CA THR A 127 3.00 9.18 -3.89
C THR A 127 4.41 9.50 -4.38
N GLU A 128 5.38 8.62 -4.13
CA GLU A 128 6.75 8.73 -4.61
C GLU A 128 6.82 8.73 -6.14
N ILE A 129 6.02 7.89 -6.81
CA ILE A 129 5.92 7.89 -8.28
C ILE A 129 5.41 9.24 -8.80
N LEU A 130 4.31 9.73 -8.23
CA LEU A 130 3.71 11.01 -8.62
C LEU A 130 4.69 12.18 -8.40
N GLU A 131 5.43 12.13 -7.30
CA GLU A 131 6.42 13.13 -6.94
C GLU A 131 7.65 13.09 -7.86
N LEU A 132 8.15 11.89 -8.21
CA LEU A 132 9.22 11.72 -9.20
C LEU A 132 8.78 12.18 -10.60
N ALA A 133 7.57 11.84 -11.02
CA ALA A 133 7.06 12.26 -12.32
C ALA A 133 6.90 13.80 -12.41
N ALA A 134 6.54 14.45 -11.31
CA ALA A 134 6.50 15.90 -11.25
C ALA A 134 7.88 16.56 -11.11
N SER A 135 8.93 15.78 -10.79
CA SER A 135 10.29 16.30 -10.64
C SER A 135 10.83 16.75 -12.00
N GLY A 136 11.11 18.04 -12.13
CA GLY A 136 11.56 18.64 -13.39
C GLY A 136 10.45 19.15 -14.32
N VAL A 137 9.18 19.10 -13.91
CA VAL A 137 8.08 19.73 -14.64
C VAL A 137 7.90 21.17 -14.16
N GLU A 138 7.89 22.11 -15.11
CA GLU A 138 7.69 23.54 -14.86
C GLU A 138 6.20 23.88 -14.74
N PRO A 139 5.86 24.92 -13.96
CA PRO A 139 4.50 25.43 -13.92
C PRO A 139 4.14 26.13 -15.25
N SER A 140 2.93 25.90 -15.75
CA SER A 140 2.38 26.55 -16.94
C SER A 140 0.93 26.98 -16.68
N GLU A 141 0.45 27.94 -17.47
CA GLU A 141 -0.98 28.28 -17.54
C GLU A 141 -1.80 27.24 -18.32
N ASP A 142 -1.14 26.22 -18.88
CA ASP A 142 -1.80 25.15 -19.61
C ASP A 142 -2.92 24.49 -18.81
N THR A 143 -4.04 24.31 -19.51
CA THR A 143 -5.25 23.76 -18.92
C THR A 143 -5.19 22.24 -18.94
N TYR A 144 -5.37 21.62 -17.77
CA TYR A 144 -5.55 20.18 -17.61
C TYR A 144 -6.49 19.59 -18.68
N THR A 145 -6.11 18.46 -19.25
CA THR A 145 -6.99 17.67 -20.13
C THR A 145 -7.17 16.27 -19.57
N GLU A 146 -8.36 15.68 -19.72
CA GLU A 146 -8.63 14.32 -19.23
C GLU A 146 -8.28 13.25 -20.27
N ARG A 147 -7.64 13.65 -21.38
CA ARG A 147 -7.33 12.74 -22.49
C ARG A 147 -6.06 11.95 -22.16
N PRO A 148 -6.05 10.61 -22.37
CA PRO A 148 -4.82 9.83 -22.31
C PRO A 148 -3.83 10.26 -23.40
N LEU A 149 -2.56 10.35 -23.03
CA LEU A 149 -1.47 10.79 -23.89
C LEU A 149 -0.49 9.64 -24.21
N PRO A 150 -0.18 9.39 -25.49
CA PRO A 150 0.89 8.48 -25.87
C PRO A 150 2.25 9.14 -25.59
N VAL A 151 3.12 8.46 -24.85
CA VAL A 151 4.39 9.04 -24.37
C VAL A 151 5.61 8.42 -25.05
N GLY A 152 5.53 7.14 -25.43
CA GLY A 152 6.67 6.45 -26.02
C GLY A 152 6.36 5.02 -26.45
N LYS A 153 7.42 4.31 -26.84
CA LYS A 153 7.36 2.89 -27.22
C LYS A 153 8.44 2.09 -26.50
N THR A 154 8.16 0.83 -26.25
CA THR A 154 9.09 -0.13 -25.67
C THR A 154 9.05 -1.44 -26.46
N ASP A 155 10.22 -1.98 -26.82
CA ASP A 155 10.33 -3.30 -27.43
C ASP A 155 10.28 -4.37 -26.33
N ALA A 156 9.07 -4.74 -25.95
CA ALA A 156 8.79 -5.54 -24.76
C ALA A 156 7.81 -6.66 -25.08
N ASP A 157 8.16 -7.87 -24.68
CA ASP A 157 7.28 -9.02 -24.82
C ASP A 157 6.18 -9.04 -23.75
N ARG A 158 5.06 -9.68 -24.05
CA ARG A 158 3.91 -9.81 -23.13
C ARG A 158 4.33 -10.39 -21.77
N ASP A 159 5.17 -11.42 -21.76
CA ASP A 159 5.56 -12.08 -20.51
C ASP A 159 6.53 -11.21 -19.68
N GLU A 160 7.39 -10.42 -20.33
CA GLU A 160 8.24 -9.43 -19.66
C GLU A 160 7.38 -8.35 -18.98
N MET A 161 6.37 -7.81 -19.70
CA MET A 161 5.46 -6.79 -19.15
C MET A 161 4.65 -7.33 -17.97
N LEU A 162 4.15 -8.56 -18.07
CA LEU A 162 3.42 -9.23 -16.99
C LEU A 162 4.30 -9.48 -15.76
N SER A 163 5.56 -9.85 -15.97
CA SER A 163 6.53 -10.08 -14.90
C SER A 163 6.91 -8.77 -14.21
N PHE A 164 7.10 -7.70 -14.99
CA PHE A 164 7.33 -6.35 -14.46
C PHE A 164 6.14 -5.85 -13.63
N ALA A 165 4.91 -6.01 -14.15
CA ALA A 165 3.70 -5.65 -13.43
C ALA A 165 3.58 -6.42 -12.10
N ALA A 166 3.92 -7.73 -12.11
CA ALA A 166 3.94 -8.54 -10.89
C ALA A 166 5.02 -8.05 -9.89
N PHE A 167 6.18 -7.63 -10.38
CA PHE A 167 7.24 -7.01 -9.57
C PHE A 167 6.76 -5.71 -8.90
N LEU A 168 6.18 -4.79 -9.66
CA LEU A 168 5.66 -3.52 -9.11
C LEU A 168 4.58 -3.76 -8.04
N ARG A 169 3.67 -4.70 -8.30
CA ARG A 169 2.58 -5.07 -7.40
C ARG A 169 3.08 -5.68 -6.09
N LYS A 170 4.04 -6.62 -6.18
CA LYS A 170 4.63 -7.26 -5.01
C LYS A 170 5.33 -6.27 -4.09
N ASN A 171 5.92 -5.21 -4.66
CA ASN A 171 6.62 -4.16 -3.93
C ASN A 171 5.73 -2.95 -3.56
N GLN A 172 4.41 -3.06 -3.72
CA GLN A 172 3.43 -2.00 -3.37
C GLN A 172 3.71 -0.67 -4.09
N ILE A 173 4.21 -0.75 -5.34
CA ILE A 173 4.48 0.41 -6.19
C ILE A 173 3.22 0.76 -6.99
N CYS A 174 2.70 -0.21 -7.76
CA CYS A 174 1.48 -0.07 -8.55
C CYS A 174 0.60 -1.30 -8.44
N MET A 175 -0.72 -1.11 -8.56
CA MET A 175 -1.63 -2.20 -8.90
C MET A 175 -1.66 -2.38 -10.42
N SER A 176 -1.72 -3.63 -10.86
CA SER A 176 -1.77 -3.98 -12.28
C SER A 176 -3.13 -4.57 -12.65
N TYR A 177 -3.75 -4.05 -13.72
CA TYR A 177 -5.00 -4.57 -14.28
C TYR A 177 -4.74 -4.99 -15.73
N LYS A 178 -5.16 -6.22 -16.06
CA LYS A 178 -4.95 -6.79 -17.39
C LYS A 178 -6.19 -6.53 -18.23
N ASP A 179 -5.95 -6.07 -19.45
CA ASP A 179 -6.90 -5.98 -20.54
C ASP A 179 -6.43 -6.93 -21.64
N ASP A 180 -7.26 -7.15 -22.67
CA ASP A 180 -6.95 -8.11 -23.73
C ASP A 180 -5.67 -7.76 -24.50
N ASP A 181 -5.43 -6.45 -24.74
CA ASP A 181 -4.30 -5.96 -25.54
C ASP A 181 -3.27 -5.15 -24.75
N LYS A 182 -3.52 -4.85 -23.47
CA LYS A 182 -2.67 -3.97 -22.67
C LYS A 182 -2.74 -4.26 -21.18
N ILE A 183 -1.78 -3.72 -20.44
CA ILE A 183 -1.75 -3.78 -18.98
C ILE A 183 -1.77 -2.35 -18.44
N TYR A 184 -2.70 -2.06 -17.54
CA TYR A 184 -2.74 -0.80 -16.79
C TYR A 184 -1.98 -0.94 -15.48
N LEU A 185 -1.07 -0.01 -15.22
CA LEU A 185 -0.32 0.17 -13.99
C LEU A 185 -0.85 1.41 -13.29
N VAL A 186 -1.49 1.22 -12.15
CA VAL A 186 -2.13 2.27 -11.35
C VAL A 186 -1.25 2.53 -10.13
N PRO A 187 -0.58 3.69 -10.02
CA PRO A 187 0.07 4.13 -8.78
C PRO A 187 -0.99 4.28 -7.68
N ILE A 188 -0.79 3.59 -6.56
CA ILE A 188 -1.72 3.65 -5.42
C ILE A 188 -1.04 4.41 -4.28
N THR A 189 -1.66 5.49 -3.84
CA THR A 189 -1.24 6.26 -2.65
C THR A 189 -1.69 5.56 -1.38
N MET A 190 -1.13 5.97 -0.24
CA MET A 190 -1.52 5.39 1.05
C MET A 190 -3.00 5.63 1.38
N LYS A 191 -3.56 6.79 1.02
CA LYS A 191 -4.98 7.10 1.22
C LYS A 191 -5.89 6.22 0.36
N ASP A 192 -5.49 5.96 -0.88
CA ASP A 192 -6.29 5.13 -1.79
C ASP A 192 -6.12 3.63 -1.53
N SER A 193 -5.13 3.22 -0.73
CA SER A 193 -4.90 1.81 -0.38
C SER A 193 -6.09 1.14 0.31
N MET A 194 -6.83 1.88 1.15
CA MET A 194 -8.04 1.38 1.83
C MET A 194 -9.22 1.30 0.86
N TYR A 195 -9.27 2.18 -0.14
CA TYR A 195 -10.32 2.18 -1.15
C TYR A 195 -10.33 0.89 -1.97
N LEU A 196 -9.15 0.31 -2.24
CA LEU A 196 -9.00 -1.00 -2.92
C LEU A 196 -9.66 -2.19 -2.21
N VAL A 197 -9.93 -2.06 -0.90
CA VAL A 197 -10.62 -3.09 -0.10
C VAL A 197 -12.11 -2.83 0.03
N ILE A 198 -12.54 -1.58 0.06
CA ILE A 198 -13.95 -1.23 0.21
C ILE A 198 -14.68 -1.36 -1.14
N HIS A 199 -14.02 -1.07 -2.26
CA HIS A 199 -14.64 -1.03 -3.59
C HIS A 199 -14.04 -2.10 -4.52
N PRO A 200 -14.66 -3.30 -4.62
CA PRO A 200 -14.21 -4.33 -5.54
C PRO A 200 -14.41 -3.95 -7.02
N GLU A 201 -15.37 -3.08 -7.33
CA GLU A 201 -15.62 -2.50 -8.66
C GLU A 201 -14.71 -1.28 -8.90
N PHE A 202 -13.41 -1.53 -8.93
CA PHE A 202 -12.43 -0.47 -9.15
C PHE A 202 -12.43 -0.07 -10.64
N ASN A 203 -13.04 1.08 -10.97
CA ASN A 203 -12.95 1.63 -12.32
C ASN A 203 -11.54 2.19 -12.57
N VAL A 204 -10.71 1.40 -13.26
CA VAL A 204 -9.32 1.74 -13.58
C VAL A 204 -9.25 3.02 -14.42
N ILE A 205 -10.21 3.23 -15.31
CA ILE A 205 -10.17 4.27 -16.34
C ILE A 205 -10.21 5.68 -15.72
N GLU A 206 -10.99 5.85 -14.65
CA GLU A 206 -11.15 7.14 -13.94
C GLU A 206 -9.94 7.51 -13.05
N LYS A 207 -8.98 6.60 -12.91
CA LYS A 207 -7.80 6.79 -12.05
C LYS A 207 -6.58 7.20 -12.87
N THR A 208 -5.52 7.59 -12.17
CA THR A 208 -4.22 7.82 -12.79
C THR A 208 -3.57 6.48 -13.11
N TRP A 209 -3.18 6.27 -14.36
CA TRP A 209 -2.59 5.01 -14.83
C TRP A 209 -1.56 5.23 -15.93
N VAL A 210 -0.65 4.27 -16.04
CA VAL A 210 0.25 4.09 -17.17
C VAL A 210 -0.07 2.74 -17.79
N SER A 211 -0.33 2.71 -19.08
CA SER A 211 -0.61 1.47 -19.81
C SER A 211 0.51 1.11 -20.76
N PHE A 212 0.83 -0.17 -20.78
CA PHE A 212 1.72 -0.78 -21.77
C PHE A 212 0.87 -1.68 -22.66
N ASN A 213 0.79 -1.35 -23.94
CA ASN A 213 0.21 -2.21 -24.95
C ASN A 213 1.22 -3.32 -25.33
N TYR A 214 0.76 -4.54 -25.63
CA TYR A 214 1.65 -5.61 -26.12
C TYR A 214 2.32 -5.29 -27.46
N ALA A 215 1.84 -4.27 -28.19
CA ALA A 215 2.54 -3.70 -29.35
C ALA A 215 3.72 -2.77 -28.96
N GLY A 216 3.92 -2.52 -27.67
CA GLY A 216 5.00 -1.68 -27.12
C GLY A 216 4.62 -0.23 -26.86
N ASP A 217 3.44 0.23 -27.29
CA ASP A 217 3.01 1.63 -27.07
C ASP A 217 2.72 1.89 -25.58
N VAL A 218 3.25 3.00 -25.06
CA VAL A 218 3.03 3.46 -23.68
C VAL A 218 2.12 4.67 -23.67
N THR A 219 1.03 4.57 -22.92
CA THR A 219 0.03 5.65 -22.78
C THR A 219 -0.17 5.99 -21.32
N VAL A 220 -0.23 7.28 -21.00
CA VAL A 220 -0.42 7.80 -19.64
C VAL A 220 -1.75 8.53 -19.55
N HIS A 221 -2.43 8.35 -18.43
CA HIS A 221 -3.60 9.13 -18.04
C HIS A 221 -3.43 9.59 -16.60
N ILE A 222 -3.62 10.88 -16.35
CA ILE A 222 -3.59 11.46 -15.01
C ILE A 222 -4.98 12.00 -14.72
N SER A 223 -5.63 11.48 -13.68
CA SER A 223 -6.97 11.92 -13.33
C SER A 223 -6.98 13.34 -12.78
N LYS A 224 -8.10 14.03 -12.92
CA LYS A 224 -8.29 15.39 -12.41
C LYS A 224 -8.05 15.45 -10.91
N GLN A 225 -8.51 14.41 -10.20
CA GLN A 225 -8.32 14.29 -8.76
C GLN A 225 -6.82 14.27 -8.40
N THR A 226 -6.00 13.50 -9.12
CA THR A 226 -4.54 13.45 -8.91
C THR A 226 -3.87 14.76 -9.32
N TYR A 227 -4.25 15.35 -10.46
CA TYR A 227 -3.69 16.61 -10.92
C TYR A 227 -3.89 17.75 -9.89
N LEU A 228 -5.05 17.82 -9.25
CA LEU A 228 -5.34 18.82 -8.21
C LEU A 228 -4.55 18.61 -6.90
N MET A 229 -3.86 17.48 -6.74
CA MET A 229 -2.97 17.24 -5.59
C MET A 229 -1.63 17.98 -5.70
N TYR A 230 -1.23 18.40 -6.89
CA TYR A 230 -0.03 19.23 -7.07
C TYR A 230 -0.26 20.64 -6.48
N ARG A 231 0.82 21.22 -5.96
CA ARG A 231 0.80 22.58 -5.38
C ARG A 231 0.76 23.67 -6.44
N GLU A 232 1.35 23.37 -7.59
CA GLU A 232 1.49 24.26 -8.74
C GLU A 232 0.72 23.68 -9.91
N ASN A 233 0.31 24.54 -10.85
CA ASN A 233 -0.27 24.11 -12.12
C ASN A 233 0.85 23.64 -13.04
N LEU A 234 1.20 22.36 -12.95
CA LEU A 234 2.25 21.74 -13.76
C LEU A 234 1.77 21.55 -15.20
N THR A 235 2.63 21.73 -16.20
CA THR A 235 2.25 21.46 -17.59
C THR A 235 1.80 20.01 -17.79
N PHE A 236 0.53 19.81 -18.17
CA PHE A 236 -0.09 18.48 -18.22
C PHE A 236 0.65 17.51 -19.15
N ASP A 237 1.02 17.97 -20.34
CA ASP A 237 1.71 17.15 -21.33
C ASP A 237 3.11 16.73 -20.85
N HIS A 238 3.87 17.65 -20.26
CA HIS A 238 5.18 17.35 -19.68
C HIS A 238 5.07 16.40 -18.50
N LEU A 239 4.05 16.54 -17.66
CA LEU A 239 3.80 15.64 -16.55
C LEU A 239 3.48 14.22 -17.03
N CYS A 240 2.63 14.09 -18.06
CA CYS A 240 2.34 12.78 -18.67
C CYS A 240 3.59 12.17 -19.30
N ASN A 241 4.37 12.96 -20.04
CA ASN A 241 5.63 12.50 -20.65
C ASN A 241 6.64 12.05 -19.59
N SER A 242 6.82 12.83 -18.53
CA SER A 242 7.71 12.49 -17.42
C SER A 242 7.29 11.20 -16.73
N MET A 243 5.98 11.03 -16.47
CA MET A 243 5.42 9.81 -15.90
C MET A 243 5.67 8.59 -16.80
N GLY A 244 5.40 8.69 -18.10
CA GLY A 244 5.61 7.57 -19.02
C GLY A 244 7.08 7.19 -19.13
N ASN A 245 7.97 8.18 -19.25
CA ASN A 245 9.42 7.97 -19.30
C ASN A 245 9.94 7.30 -18.02
N LEU A 246 9.44 7.69 -16.85
CA LEU A 246 9.79 7.06 -15.57
C LEU A 246 9.46 5.56 -15.57
N PHE A 247 8.28 5.18 -16.07
CA PHE A 247 7.90 3.76 -16.14
C PHE A 247 8.68 2.98 -17.19
N ILE A 248 9.03 3.61 -18.32
CA ILE A 248 9.90 3.02 -19.33
C ILE A 248 11.29 2.75 -18.73
N GLU A 249 11.87 3.72 -18.02
CA GLU A 249 13.16 3.56 -17.34
C GLU A 249 13.11 2.44 -16.28
N PHE A 250 12.05 2.39 -15.48
CA PHE A 250 11.85 1.32 -14.49
C PHE A 250 11.74 -0.06 -15.15
N PHE A 251 11.06 -0.15 -16.28
CA PHE A 251 10.94 -1.37 -17.05
C PHE A 251 12.30 -1.82 -17.60
N GLU A 252 13.12 -0.90 -18.12
CA GLU A 252 14.48 -1.22 -18.57
C GLU A 252 15.38 -1.71 -17.44
N TRP A 253 15.38 -1.05 -16.28
CA TRP A 253 16.14 -1.51 -15.12
C TRP A 253 15.69 -2.89 -14.67
N TYR A 254 14.37 -3.15 -14.67
CA TYR A 254 13.83 -4.47 -14.35
C TYR A 254 14.33 -5.55 -15.33
N ARG A 255 14.30 -5.28 -16.65
CA ARG A 255 14.81 -6.22 -17.67
C ARG A 255 16.30 -6.53 -17.50
N LYS A 256 17.09 -5.55 -17.07
CA LYS A 256 18.53 -5.72 -16.78
C LYS A 256 18.80 -6.49 -15.47
N GLY A 257 17.76 -6.92 -14.75
CA GLY A 257 17.88 -7.55 -13.43
C GLY A 257 18.15 -6.57 -12.30
N GLU A 258 18.05 -5.26 -12.57
CA GLU A 258 18.39 -4.17 -11.64
C GLU A 258 17.14 -3.61 -10.95
N GLY A 259 16.08 -4.41 -10.77
CA GLY A 259 14.81 -3.96 -10.16
C GLY A 259 14.97 -3.33 -8.76
N VAL A 260 16.04 -3.67 -8.03
CA VAL A 260 16.39 -3.00 -6.76
C VAL A 260 16.59 -1.50 -6.94
N ARG A 261 17.14 -1.04 -8.08
CA ARG A 261 17.32 0.39 -8.37
C ARG A 261 16.00 1.15 -8.44
N VAL A 262 14.92 0.51 -8.90
CA VAL A 262 13.57 1.11 -8.87
C VAL A 262 13.17 1.42 -7.43
N ILE A 263 13.44 0.49 -6.51
CA ILE A 263 13.10 0.64 -5.09
C ILE A 263 13.97 1.74 -4.46
N ASP A 264 15.28 1.70 -4.70
CA ASP A 264 16.22 2.69 -4.17
C ASP A 264 15.86 4.11 -4.64
N LYS A 265 15.54 4.27 -5.93
CA LYS A 265 15.11 5.56 -6.51
C LYS A 265 13.86 6.12 -5.84
N LEU A 266 12.89 5.27 -5.51
CA LEU A 266 11.68 5.69 -4.80
C LEU A 266 11.99 6.04 -3.33
N ASP A 267 12.87 5.29 -2.68
CA ASP A 267 13.23 5.50 -1.27
C ASP A 267 14.13 6.73 -1.06
N GLU A 268 14.88 7.15 -2.08
CA GLU A 268 15.71 8.38 -2.11
C GLU A 268 14.91 9.65 -1.84
N LEU A 269 13.63 9.71 -2.24
CA LEU A 269 12.75 10.87 -2.00
C LEU A 269 12.51 11.13 -0.51
N LYS A 270 12.78 10.14 0.34
CA LYS A 270 12.64 10.19 1.79
C LYS A 270 11.30 10.73 2.29
N LEU A 271 10.22 10.53 1.51
CA LEU A 271 8.88 10.90 1.94
C LEU A 271 8.51 10.15 3.23
N ASN A 272 7.77 10.82 4.11
CA ASN A 272 7.48 10.26 5.42
C ASN A 272 6.48 9.09 5.26
N ILE A 273 6.50 8.13 6.17
CA ILE A 273 5.61 6.95 6.10
C ILE A 273 4.14 7.37 6.29
N MET A 274 3.92 8.50 6.99
CA MET A 274 2.61 9.08 7.28
C MET A 274 2.14 10.13 6.26
N THR A 275 2.91 10.36 5.18
CA THR A 275 2.51 11.18 4.02
C THR A 275 2.45 10.34 2.77
#